data_AF-A0A7K3XL64-F1
#
_entry.id   AF-A0A7K3XL64-F1
#
_cell.length_a   1.000
_cell.length_b   1.000
_cell.length_c   1.000
_cell.angle_alpha   90.00
_cell.angle_beta   90.00
_cell.angle_gamma   90.00
#
_symmetry.space_group_name_H-M   'P 1'
#
loop_
_entity.id
_entity.type
_entity.pdbx_description
1 polymer ?
#
loop_
_entity_poly.entity_id
_entity_poly.type
_entity_poly.pdbx_seq_one_letter_code
_entity_poly.pdbx_strand_id
1 'polypeptide(L)'
;MDRNKVLYATIKWHSFDRNEWYTFDRFIYFAQRLNKARTDKGCPKPALQNWWGPHYTEIGRYEKKGAQPAADILSRLANSLGVSSEYLTNGTSDDLAESSLTDKELLNQFKAIEKMNDNDKGVVKTLIDAFITKGKLKQLVL
;
A
#
# COMPACT_ATOMS: atom_id res chain seq x y z
N MET A 1 6.09 -6.70 14.10
CA MET A 1 6.89 -7.26 12.97
C MET A 1 5.92 -8.02 12.07
N ASP A 2 5.80 -7.65 10.80
CA ASP A 2 4.84 -8.26 9.85
C ASP A 2 5.15 -9.76 9.68
N ARG A 3 4.14 -10.62 9.86
CA ARG A 3 4.27 -12.08 9.76
C ARG A 3 4.79 -12.53 8.39
N ASN A 4 4.51 -11.77 7.33
CA ASN A 4 5.03 -12.06 5.99
C ASN A 4 6.53 -11.73 5.87
N LYS A 5 6.99 -10.68 6.55
CA LYS A 5 8.41 -10.29 6.62
C LYS A 5 9.23 -11.30 7.42
N VAL A 6 8.66 -11.86 8.50
CA VAL A 6 9.30 -12.93 9.29
C VAL A 6 9.42 -14.22 8.47
N LEU A 7 8.35 -14.66 7.79
CA LEU A 7 8.39 -15.89 6.97
C LEU A 7 9.42 -15.85 5.84
N TYR A 8 9.61 -14.69 5.19
CA TYR A 8 10.61 -14.58 4.12
C TYR A 8 12.05 -14.53 4.64
N ALA A 9 12.28 -13.81 5.75
CA ALA A 9 13.57 -13.78 6.42
C ALA A 9 14.01 -15.17 6.91
N THR A 10 13.07 -16.04 7.32
CA THR A 10 13.36 -17.41 7.76
C THR A 10 13.72 -18.36 6.61
N ILE A 11 13.31 -18.07 5.37
CA ILE A 11 13.53 -18.95 4.20
C ILE A 11 14.85 -18.63 3.45
N LYS A 12 15.35 -17.39 3.52
CA LYS A 12 16.61 -16.98 2.85
C LYS A 12 17.64 -16.45 3.85
N TRP A 13 18.58 -17.30 4.24
CA TRP A 13 19.67 -17.03 5.18
C TRP A 13 20.86 -16.21 4.61
N HIS A 14 20.69 -15.09 3.91
CA HIS A 14 21.84 -14.23 3.51
C HIS A 14 21.48 -12.73 3.48
N SER A 15 22.48 -11.88 3.73
CA SER A 15 22.42 -10.42 3.85
C SER A 15 21.74 -9.72 2.67
N PHE A 16 20.54 -9.20 2.92
CA PHE A 16 19.67 -8.59 1.92
C PHE A 16 19.97 -7.09 1.79
N ASP A 17 20.25 -6.62 0.57
CA ASP A 17 20.49 -5.18 0.31
C ASP A 17 19.18 -4.38 0.23
N ARG A 18 19.28 -3.05 0.40
CA ARG A 18 18.11 -2.15 0.45
C ARG A 18 17.21 -2.23 -0.80
N ASN A 19 17.78 -2.45 -1.99
CA ASN A 19 17.03 -2.55 -3.25
C ASN A 19 16.28 -3.88 -3.36
N GLU A 20 16.86 -4.96 -2.85
CA GLU A 20 16.17 -6.24 -2.74
C GLU A 20 14.96 -6.13 -1.80
N TRP A 21 15.10 -5.42 -0.66
CA TRP A 21 13.98 -5.13 0.26
C TRP A 21 12.84 -4.38 -0.42
N TYR A 22 13.15 -3.31 -1.17
CA TYR A 22 12.12 -2.51 -1.87
C TYR A 22 11.39 -3.31 -2.95
N THR A 23 12.13 -4.10 -3.71
CA THR A 23 11.56 -4.92 -4.80
C THR A 23 10.64 -5.99 -4.21
N PHE A 24 11.05 -6.61 -3.11
CA PHE A 24 10.26 -7.62 -2.40
C PHE A 24 8.97 -7.05 -1.78
N ASP A 25 9.06 -5.93 -1.08
CA ASP A 25 7.90 -5.25 -0.50
C ASP A 25 6.89 -4.88 -1.60
N ARG A 26 7.36 -4.37 -2.76
CA ARG A 26 6.49 -4.04 -3.90
C ARG A 26 5.66 -5.24 -4.39
N PHE A 27 6.23 -6.43 -4.41
CA PHE A 27 5.53 -7.65 -4.82
C PHE A 27 4.48 -8.10 -3.80
N ILE A 28 4.83 -8.11 -2.51
CA ILE A 28 3.88 -8.46 -1.43
C ILE A 28 2.70 -7.49 -1.43
N TYR A 29 2.96 -6.19 -1.51
CA TYR A 29 1.90 -5.19 -1.44
C TYR A 29 1.01 -5.20 -2.68
N PHE A 30 1.56 -5.44 -3.88
CA PHE A 30 0.75 -5.65 -5.08
C PHE A 30 -0.21 -6.82 -4.93
N ALA A 31 0.29 -7.98 -4.45
CA ALA A 31 -0.52 -9.17 -4.25
C ALA A 31 -1.68 -8.94 -3.24
N GLN A 32 -1.39 -8.21 -2.15
CA GLN A 32 -2.39 -7.85 -1.14
C GLN A 32 -3.47 -6.92 -1.71
N ARG A 33 -3.07 -5.88 -2.45
CA ARG A 33 -4.01 -4.93 -3.05
C ARG A 33 -4.87 -5.55 -4.14
N LEU A 34 -4.27 -6.41 -4.97
CA LEU A 34 -5.02 -7.19 -5.96
C LEU A 34 -6.08 -8.06 -5.28
N ASN A 35 -5.72 -8.73 -4.18
CA ASN A 35 -6.65 -9.56 -3.43
C ASN A 35 -7.78 -8.71 -2.82
N LYS A 36 -7.45 -7.57 -2.20
CA LYS A 36 -8.38 -6.64 -1.59
C LYS A 36 -9.38 -6.06 -2.60
N ALA A 37 -8.90 -5.49 -3.70
CA ALA A 37 -9.76 -4.96 -4.76
C ALA A 37 -10.72 -6.03 -5.31
N ARG A 38 -10.23 -7.27 -5.42
CA ARG A 38 -11.02 -8.41 -5.87
C ARG A 38 -12.11 -8.80 -4.86
N THR A 39 -11.80 -8.84 -3.56
CA THR A 39 -12.77 -9.16 -2.51
C THR A 39 -13.81 -8.06 -2.33
N ASP A 40 -13.38 -6.80 -2.37
CA ASP A 40 -14.26 -5.63 -2.19
C ASP A 40 -15.30 -5.54 -3.33
N LYS A 41 -14.93 -5.97 -4.54
CA LYS A 41 -15.83 -6.10 -5.68
C LYS A 41 -16.72 -7.35 -5.65
N GLY A 42 -16.58 -8.22 -4.65
CA GLY A 42 -17.31 -9.49 -4.59
C GLY A 42 -16.94 -10.46 -5.72
N CYS A 43 -15.74 -10.34 -6.29
CA CYS A 43 -15.31 -11.13 -7.45
C CYS A 43 -14.52 -12.38 -6.99
N PRO A 44 -15.10 -13.59 -6.95
CA PRO A 44 -14.34 -14.79 -6.65
C PRO A 44 -13.32 -15.08 -7.78
N LYS A 45 -12.18 -15.67 -7.44
CA LYS A 45 -11.06 -15.90 -8.38
C LYS A 45 -11.46 -16.58 -9.72
N PRO A 46 -12.39 -17.56 -9.75
CA PRO A 46 -12.86 -18.14 -11.01
C PRO A 46 -13.66 -17.15 -11.87
N ALA A 47 -14.38 -16.20 -11.25
CA ALA A 47 -15.19 -15.21 -11.98
C ALA A 47 -14.34 -14.18 -12.73
N LEU A 48 -13.11 -13.92 -12.27
CA LEU A 48 -12.19 -12.98 -12.91
C LEU A 48 -11.72 -13.48 -14.28
N GLN A 49 -11.70 -14.82 -14.51
CA GLN A 49 -11.43 -15.40 -15.83
C GLN A 49 -12.50 -15.00 -16.85
N ASN A 50 -13.77 -15.07 -16.45
CA ASN A 50 -14.92 -14.84 -17.34
C ASN A 50 -15.06 -13.36 -17.72
N TRP A 51 -14.55 -12.45 -16.91
CA TRP A 51 -14.66 -11.01 -17.17
C TRP A 51 -13.51 -10.47 -18.01
N TRP A 52 -12.41 -11.24 -18.12
CA TRP A 52 -11.15 -10.58 -18.40
C TRP A 52 -10.09 -11.38 -19.18
N GLY A 53 -10.13 -12.72 -19.15
CA GLY A 53 -9.13 -13.55 -19.84
C GLY A 53 -7.68 -13.24 -19.43
N PRO A 54 -7.21 -13.80 -18.32
CA PRO A 54 -6.06 -14.72 -18.35
C PRO A 54 -6.39 -16.02 -17.61
N HIS A 55 -5.58 -17.06 -17.81
CA HIS A 55 -5.77 -18.34 -17.13
C HIS A 55 -5.71 -18.12 -15.60
N TYR A 56 -6.62 -18.72 -14.83
CA TYR A 56 -6.69 -18.69 -13.36
C TYR A 56 -5.33 -18.89 -12.66
N THR A 57 -4.43 -19.63 -13.32
CA THR A 57 -3.07 -19.90 -12.88
C THR A 57 -2.21 -18.63 -12.79
N GLU A 58 -2.43 -17.61 -13.63
CA GLU A 58 -1.67 -16.36 -13.64
C GLU A 58 -2.07 -15.44 -12.48
N ILE A 59 -3.37 -15.32 -12.18
CA ILE A 59 -3.85 -14.58 -11.01
C ILE A 59 -3.30 -15.21 -9.73
N GLY A 60 -3.28 -16.55 -9.66
CA GLY A 60 -2.66 -17.26 -8.55
C GLY A 60 -1.15 -16.99 -8.42
N ARG A 61 -0.44 -16.77 -9.53
CA ARG A 61 0.98 -16.37 -9.53
C ARG A 61 1.16 -14.94 -9.02
N TYR A 62 0.29 -14.03 -9.43
CA TYR A 62 0.29 -12.64 -8.96
C TYR A 62 0.00 -12.53 -7.46
N GLU A 63 -1.00 -13.25 -6.96
CA GLU A 63 -1.39 -13.20 -5.55
C GLU A 63 -0.45 -13.97 -4.60
N LYS A 64 0.29 -14.99 -5.07
CA LYS A 64 1.03 -15.92 -4.18
C LYS A 64 2.51 -16.08 -4.48
N LYS A 65 2.96 -15.81 -5.71
CA LYS A 65 4.32 -16.13 -6.15
C LYS A 65 5.18 -14.89 -6.43
N GLY A 66 4.70 -13.70 -6.06
CA GLY A 66 5.45 -12.45 -6.24
C GLY A 66 5.74 -12.12 -7.70
N ALA A 67 4.90 -12.60 -8.63
CA ALA A 67 4.99 -12.22 -10.04
C ALA A 67 4.21 -10.91 -10.26
N GLN A 68 4.73 -10.02 -11.12
CA GLN A 68 3.95 -8.87 -11.58
C GLN A 68 3.44 -9.07 -13.01
N PRO A 69 2.23 -8.59 -13.30
CA PRO A 69 1.72 -8.54 -14.66
C PRO A 69 2.51 -7.55 -15.52
N ALA A 70 2.49 -7.77 -16.83
CA ALA A 70 2.90 -6.74 -17.79
C ALA A 70 1.94 -5.53 -17.72
N ALA A 71 2.37 -4.37 -18.22
CA ALA A 71 1.64 -3.12 -18.08
C ALA A 71 0.22 -3.17 -18.68
N ASP A 72 0.06 -3.84 -19.82
CA ASP A 72 -1.24 -4.05 -20.46
C ASP A 72 -2.17 -4.93 -19.60
N ILE A 73 -1.65 -6.01 -19.03
CA ILE A 73 -2.38 -6.90 -18.11
C ILE A 73 -2.76 -6.13 -16.84
N LEU A 74 -1.85 -5.32 -16.30
CA LEU A 74 -2.09 -4.49 -15.12
C LEU A 74 -3.21 -3.47 -15.33
N SER A 75 -3.15 -2.67 -16.40
CA SER A 75 -4.15 -1.64 -16.69
C SER A 75 -5.53 -2.23 -16.85
N ARG A 76 -5.60 -3.36 -17.54
CA ARG A 76 -6.83 -4.07 -17.79
C ARG A 76 -7.38 -4.77 -16.52
N LEU A 77 -6.52 -5.32 -15.64
CA LEU A 77 -6.91 -5.77 -14.29
C LEU A 77 -7.55 -4.64 -13.49
N ALA A 78 -6.88 -3.47 -13.46
CA ALA A 78 -7.35 -2.31 -12.74
C ALA A 78 -8.74 -1.86 -13.22
N ASN A 79 -8.92 -1.74 -14.55
CA ASN A 79 -10.20 -1.43 -15.17
C ASN A 79 -11.28 -2.46 -14.80
N SER A 80 -10.97 -3.76 -14.88
CA SER A 80 -11.90 -4.84 -14.52
C SER A 80 -12.32 -4.82 -13.05
N LEU A 81 -11.47 -4.29 -12.17
CA LEU A 81 -11.70 -4.16 -10.73
C LEU A 81 -12.27 -2.79 -10.35
N GLY A 82 -12.34 -1.84 -11.29
CA GLY A 82 -12.81 -0.47 -11.03
C GLY A 82 -11.85 0.34 -10.17
N VAL A 83 -10.55 0.04 -10.23
CA VAL A 83 -9.49 0.76 -9.50
C VAL A 83 -8.46 1.30 -10.49
N SER A 84 -7.56 2.18 -10.06
CA SER A 84 -6.45 2.64 -10.90
C SER A 84 -5.30 1.62 -10.94
N SER A 85 -4.55 1.57 -12.04
CA SER A 85 -3.34 0.73 -12.13
C SER A 85 -2.29 1.16 -11.11
N GLU A 86 -2.23 2.46 -10.81
CA GLU A 86 -1.35 3.05 -9.80
C GLU A 86 -1.72 2.59 -8.39
N TYR A 87 -3.00 2.44 -8.07
CA TYR A 87 -3.42 1.84 -6.80
C TYR A 87 -2.85 0.42 -6.65
N LEU A 88 -2.91 -0.41 -7.69
CA LEU A 88 -2.38 -1.77 -7.61
C LEU A 88 -0.85 -1.78 -7.39
N THR A 89 -0.09 -0.89 -8.03
CA THR A 89 1.38 -0.89 -7.95
C THR A 89 1.95 -0.12 -6.78
N ASN A 90 1.33 1.00 -6.41
CA ASN A 90 1.86 1.98 -5.47
C ASN A 90 0.99 2.16 -4.22
N GLY A 91 -0.24 1.62 -4.22
CA GLY A 91 -1.21 1.83 -3.13
C GLY A 91 -1.86 3.21 -3.17
N THR A 92 -2.73 3.49 -2.20
CA THR A 92 -3.19 4.86 -1.93
C THR A 92 -2.22 5.61 -1.03
N SER A 93 -2.36 6.94 -0.90
CA SER A 93 -1.69 7.73 0.14
C SER A 93 -1.97 7.17 1.55
N ASP A 94 -3.15 6.58 1.76
CA ASP A 94 -3.54 5.88 2.98
C ASP A 94 -2.74 4.58 3.20
N ASP A 95 -2.47 3.80 2.15
CA ASP A 95 -1.65 2.57 2.24
C ASP A 95 -0.17 2.88 2.52
N LEU A 96 0.34 3.98 1.93
CA LEU A 96 1.68 4.50 2.22
C LEU A 96 1.77 4.96 3.69
N ALA A 97 0.72 5.59 4.21
CA ALA A 97 0.61 6.00 5.61
C ALA A 97 0.49 4.80 6.57
N GLU A 98 -0.32 3.78 6.26
CA GLU A 98 -0.43 2.54 7.06
C GLU A 98 0.87 1.72 7.09
N SER A 99 1.67 1.77 6.02
CA SER A 99 2.97 1.08 5.95
C SER A 99 4.08 1.77 6.75
N SER A 100 3.94 3.07 7.05
CA SER A 100 4.98 3.89 7.69
C SER A 100 4.62 4.42 9.08
N LEU A 101 3.35 4.41 9.48
CA LEU A 101 2.89 4.99 10.75
C LEU A 101 2.38 3.90 11.67
N THR A 102 3.15 3.63 12.74
CA THR A 102 2.77 2.69 13.80
C THR A 102 1.63 3.22 14.69
N ASP A 103 1.31 4.52 14.60
CA ASP A 103 0.32 5.19 15.43
C ASP A 103 -1.02 5.33 14.69
N LYS A 104 -1.93 4.41 15.01
CA LYS A 104 -3.29 4.37 14.44
C LYS A 104 -4.16 5.55 14.87
N GLU A 105 -3.90 6.12 16.04
CA GLU A 105 -4.66 7.25 16.54
C GLU A 105 -4.36 8.49 15.69
N LEU A 106 -3.08 8.74 15.44
CA LEU A 106 -2.63 9.85 14.61
C LEU A 106 -3.18 9.75 13.17
N LEU A 107 -3.21 8.54 12.59
CA LEU A 107 -3.81 8.33 11.27
C LEU A 107 -5.30 8.69 11.25
N ASN A 108 -6.05 8.26 12.26
CA ASN A 108 -7.47 8.58 12.36
C ASN A 108 -7.72 10.08 12.54
N GLN A 109 -6.85 10.77 13.29
CA GLN A 109 -6.88 12.22 13.43
C GLN A 109 -6.67 12.91 12.08
N PHE A 110 -5.69 12.48 11.28
CA PHE A 110 -5.49 13.03 9.92
C PHE A 110 -6.71 12.83 9.01
N LYS A 111 -7.31 11.63 9.02
CA LYS A 111 -8.54 11.33 8.25
C LYS A 111 -9.72 12.18 8.70
N ALA A 112 -9.81 12.53 9.98
CA ALA A 112 -10.84 13.44 10.50
C ALA A 112 -10.59 14.89 10.03
N ILE A 113 -9.33 15.36 10.08
CA ILE A 113 -8.93 16.71 9.65
C ILE A 113 -9.21 16.93 8.15
N GLU A 114 -9.00 15.92 7.32
CA GLU A 114 -9.26 16.00 5.88
C GLU A 114 -10.71 16.38 5.55
N LYS A 115 -11.65 15.94 6.39
CA LYS A 115 -13.10 16.18 6.26
C LYS A 115 -13.55 17.53 6.84
N MET A 116 -12.66 18.28 7.48
CA MET A 116 -12.98 19.61 8.02
C MET A 116 -13.06 20.67 6.91
N ASN A 117 -13.73 21.78 7.22
CA ASN A 117 -13.71 22.97 6.36
C ASN A 117 -12.28 23.56 6.26
N ASP A 118 -12.04 24.40 5.25
CA ASP A 118 -10.69 24.88 4.95
C ASP A 118 -10.10 25.78 6.05
N ASN A 119 -10.94 26.50 6.79
CA ASN A 119 -10.50 27.35 7.90
C ASN A 119 -9.96 26.49 9.05
N ASP A 120 -10.75 25.55 9.55
CA ASP A 120 -10.37 24.66 10.65
C ASP A 120 -9.15 23.79 10.26
N LYS A 121 -9.15 23.28 9.02
CA LYS A 121 -8.04 22.52 8.47
C LYS A 121 -6.75 23.35 8.41
N GLY A 122 -6.85 24.64 8.07
CA GLY A 122 -5.72 25.57 8.05
C GLY A 122 -5.13 25.81 9.43
N VAL A 123 -5.98 26.00 10.45
CA VAL A 123 -5.56 26.17 11.84
C VAL A 123 -4.80 24.93 12.33
N VAL A 124 -5.36 23.74 12.09
CA VAL A 124 -4.73 22.48 12.53
C VAL A 124 -3.38 22.26 11.85
N LYS A 125 -3.25 22.53 10.55
CA LYS A 125 -1.96 22.46 9.84
C LYS A 125 -0.91 23.39 10.45
N THR A 126 -1.30 24.63 10.75
CA THR A 126 -0.41 25.62 11.37
C THR A 126 0.11 25.15 12.73
N LEU A 127 -0.76 24.55 13.55
CA LEU A 127 -0.37 23.99 14.85
C LEU A 127 0.61 22.82 14.68
N ILE A 128 0.32 21.88 13.77
CA ILE A 128 1.20 20.75 13.48
C ILE A 128 2.59 21.23 13.05
N ASP A 129 2.66 22.22 12.15
CA ASP A 129 3.91 22.82 11.69
C ASP A 129 4.69 23.48 12.83
N ALA A 130 4.01 24.18 13.73
CA ALA A 130 4.63 24.80 14.90
C ALA A 130 5.28 23.75 15.82
N PHE A 131 4.60 22.62 16.07
CA PHE A 131 5.15 21.54 16.90
C PHE A 131 6.31 20.80 16.23
N ILE A 132 6.22 20.55 14.91
CA ILE A 132 7.34 19.98 14.14
C ILE A 132 8.56 20.91 14.21
N THR A 133 8.35 22.20 13.99
CA THR A 133 9.43 23.21 14.03
C THR A 133 10.07 23.28 15.42
N LYS A 134 9.25 23.31 16.48
CA LYS A 134 9.73 23.25 17.86
C LYS A 134 10.56 21.99 18.13
N GLY A 135 10.15 20.84 17.62
CA GLY A 135 10.90 19.59 17.72
C GLY A 135 12.27 19.66 17.05
N LYS A 136 12.32 20.16 15.81
CA LYS A 136 13.56 20.34 15.04
C LYS A 136 14.52 21.32 15.72
N LEU A 137 14.00 22.43 16.25
CA LEU A 137 14.83 23.41 16.97
C LEU A 137 15.46 22.82 18.24
N LYS A 138 14.74 21.98 18.98
CA LYS A 138 15.31 21.27 20.14
C LYS A 138 16.45 20.33 19.77
N GLN A 139 16.44 19.76 18.56
CA GLN A 139 17.49 18.88 18.07
C GLN A 139 18.74 19.63 17.59
N LEU A 140 18.62 20.93 17.30
CA LEU A 140 19.74 21.79 16.86
C LEU A 140 20.48 22.47 18.02
N VAL A 141 19.88 22.47 19.22
CA VAL A 141 20.43 23.09 20.44
C VAL A 141 21.14 22.04 21.34
N LEU A 142 21.19 20.78 20.89
CA LEU A 142 22.00 19.69 21.44
C LEU A 142 23.11 19.34 20.44
#